data_AF-A0A7R9LHY7-F1
#
_entry.id   AF-A0A7R9LHY7-F1
#
_cell.length_a   1.000
_cell.length_b   1.000
_cell.length_c   1.000
_cell.angle_alpha   90.00
_cell.angle_beta   90.00
_cell.angle_gamma   90.00
#
_symmetry.space_group_name_H-M   'P 1'
#
loop_
_entity.id
_entity.type
_entity.pdbx_description
1 polymer ?
#
loop_
_entity_poly.entity_id
_entity_poly.type
_entity_poly.pdbx_seq_one_letter_code
_entity_poly.pdbx_strand_id
1 'polypeptide(L)'
;EKVLNYVSDQKITFDEGWVTFNVTEPFIQWVSFPHNNLGLYLRIRAHTIERDIDPQEIGIIGTNGPKDRQPFTIAFFKSRGSGGRVRKVRQVSRKRQRSDVSFYDHDEWNPYL
;
A
#
# COMPACT_ATOMS: atom_id res chain seq x y z
N GLU A 1 -17.99 -8.32 9.57
CA GLU A 1 -17.67 -8.04 8.15
C GLU A 1 -17.86 -9.30 7.31
N LYS A 2 -18.27 -9.17 6.04
CA LYS A 2 -18.53 -10.32 5.16
C LYS A 2 -17.26 -10.68 4.38
N VAL A 3 -16.64 -11.81 4.69
CA VAL A 3 -15.57 -12.38 3.87
C VAL A 3 -16.19 -12.82 2.55
N LEU A 4 -15.76 -12.24 1.44
CA LEU A 4 -16.31 -12.55 0.11
C LEU A 4 -15.77 -13.88 -0.42
N ASN A 5 -14.44 -14.07 -0.32
CA ASN A 5 -13.76 -15.25 -0.82
C ASN A 5 -12.77 -15.76 0.23
N TYR A 6 -12.88 -17.04 0.58
CA TYR A 6 -11.89 -17.73 1.40
C TYR A 6 -10.64 -18.01 0.56
N VAL A 7 -9.46 -17.67 1.09
CA VAL A 7 -8.18 -17.92 0.42
C VAL A 7 -7.53 -19.19 0.97
N SER A 8 -7.12 -19.17 2.23
CA SER A 8 -6.48 -20.31 2.90
C SER A 8 -6.34 -20.08 4.40
N ASP A 9 -6.03 -21.15 5.13
CA ASP A 9 -5.61 -21.13 6.54
C ASP A 9 -4.21 -21.74 6.69
N GLN A 10 -3.49 -21.33 7.73
CA GLN A 10 -2.17 -21.87 8.05
C GLN A 10 -1.96 -21.88 9.57
N LYS A 11 -1.45 -23.00 10.08
CA LYS A 11 -0.92 -23.08 11.44
C LYS A 11 0.52 -22.58 11.46
N ILE A 12 0.80 -21.61 12.32
CA ILE A 12 2.14 -21.05 12.52
C ILE A 12 2.80 -21.79 13.70
N THR A 13 4.04 -22.24 13.51
CA THR A 13 4.81 -22.99 14.53
C THR A 13 6.23 -22.45 14.71
N PHE A 14 6.56 -21.34 14.06
CA PHE A 14 7.87 -20.70 14.12
C PHE A 14 7.77 -19.37 14.86
N ASP A 15 8.88 -18.95 15.46
CA ASP A 15 8.94 -17.74 16.28
C ASP A 15 9.31 -16.48 15.48
N GLU A 16 9.94 -16.63 14.32
CA GLU A 16 10.33 -15.53 13.44
C GLU A 16 10.23 -15.95 11.95
N GLY A 17 9.80 -15.02 11.10
CA GLY A 17 9.77 -15.20 9.65
C GLY A 17 8.56 -14.59 8.98
N TRP A 18 8.39 -14.92 7.69
CA TRP A 18 7.25 -14.49 6.89
C TRP A 18 6.19 -15.59 6.85
N VAL A 19 4.93 -15.20 7.07
CA VAL A 19 3.77 -16.06 6.78
C VAL A 19 3.39 -15.85 5.31
N THR A 20 3.33 -16.94 4.54
CA THR A 20 3.11 -16.86 3.08
C THR A 20 1.77 -17.47 2.69
N PHE A 21 0.98 -16.73 1.91
CA PHE A 21 -0.31 -17.18 1.40
C PHE A 21 -0.28 -17.28 -0.11
N ASN A 22 -0.87 -18.35 -0.68
CA ASN A 22 -1.06 -18.44 -2.12
C ASN A 22 -2.29 -17.62 -2.52
N VAL A 23 -2.05 -16.44 -3.08
CA VAL A 23 -3.11 -15.50 -3.51
C VAL A 23 -3.32 -15.50 -5.02
N THR A 24 -2.89 -16.54 -5.75
CA THR A 24 -2.90 -16.55 -7.22
C THR A 24 -4.30 -16.35 -7.80
N GLU A 25 -5.30 -17.09 -7.30
CA GLU A 25 -6.69 -17.01 -7.77
C GLU A 25 -7.30 -15.60 -7.53
N PRO A 26 -7.33 -15.07 -6.29
CA PRO A 26 -7.89 -13.74 -6.06
C PRO A 26 -7.10 -12.66 -6.78
N PHE A 27 -5.78 -12.82 -6.92
CA PHE A 27 -4.94 -11.88 -7.67
C PHE A 27 -5.30 -11.83 -9.16
N ILE A 28 -5.60 -12.98 -9.80
CA ILE A 28 -6.08 -13.01 -11.20
C ILE A 28 -7.42 -12.25 -11.33
N GLN A 29 -8.33 -12.44 -10.37
CA GLN A 29 -9.61 -11.72 -10.35
C GLN A 29 -9.39 -10.21 -10.19
N TRP A 30 -8.51 -9.78 -9.29
CA TRP A 30 -8.22 -8.35 -9.08
C TRP A 30 -7.55 -7.68 -10.28
N VAL A 31 -6.68 -8.40 -10.98
CA VAL A 31 -6.07 -7.88 -12.22
C VAL A 31 -7.11 -7.74 -13.33
N SER A 32 -8.05 -8.69 -13.42
CA SER A 32 -9.12 -8.69 -14.44
C SER A 32 -10.21 -7.66 -14.12
N PHE A 33 -10.54 -7.49 -12.84
CA PHE A 33 -11.60 -6.61 -12.33
C PHE A 33 -11.08 -5.77 -11.15
N PRO A 34 -10.31 -4.69 -11.42
CA PRO A 34 -9.68 -3.90 -10.36
C PRO A 34 -10.66 -3.28 -9.35
N HIS A 35 -11.89 -2.99 -9.77
CA HIS A 35 -12.94 -2.45 -8.91
C HIS A 35 -13.43 -3.44 -7.84
N ASN A 36 -13.16 -4.74 -8.02
CA ASN A 36 -13.52 -5.80 -7.07
C ASN A 36 -12.39 -6.10 -6.07
N ASN A 37 -11.26 -5.40 -6.15
CA ASN A 37 -10.17 -5.58 -5.21
C ASN A 37 -10.46 -4.85 -3.89
N LEU A 38 -10.96 -5.60 -2.90
CA LEU A 38 -11.17 -5.11 -1.53
C LEU A 38 -9.96 -5.36 -0.62
N GLY A 39 -8.86 -5.90 -1.16
CA GLY A 39 -7.69 -6.31 -0.39
C GLY A 39 -7.85 -7.66 0.30
N LEU A 40 -6.94 -7.93 1.23
CA LEU A 40 -6.91 -9.13 2.05
C LEU A 40 -7.29 -8.80 3.49
N TYR A 41 -8.06 -9.68 4.10
CA TYR A 41 -8.37 -9.64 5.52
C TYR A 41 -7.81 -10.89 6.20
N LEU A 42 -6.94 -10.69 7.18
CA LEU A 42 -6.40 -11.77 8.01
C LEU A 42 -7.23 -11.90 9.28
N ARG A 43 -7.75 -13.10 9.52
CA ARG A 43 -8.41 -13.43 10.78
C ARG A 43 -7.61 -14.48 11.51
N ILE A 44 -7.25 -14.20 12.75
CA ILE A 44 -6.48 -15.11 13.60
C ILE A 44 -7.41 -15.71 14.64
N ARG A 45 -7.32 -17.03 14.81
CA ARG A 45 -8.03 -17.77 15.85
C ARG A 45 -7.03 -18.63 16.62
N ALA A 46 -7.13 -18.61 17.95
CA ALA A 46 -6.44 -19.56 18.81
C ALA A 46 -7.48 -20.43 19.52
N HIS A 47 -7.19 -21.72 19.71
CA HIS A 47 -8.12 -22.65 20.37
C HIS A 47 -8.46 -22.25 21.81
N THR A 48 -7.60 -21.46 22.46
CA THR A 48 -7.75 -21.04 23.85
C THR A 48 -8.45 -19.69 24.01
N ILE A 49 -8.71 -18.96 22.91
CA ILE A 49 -9.21 -17.58 22.95
C ILE A 49 -10.50 -17.50 22.14
N GLU A 50 -11.61 -17.22 22.82
CA GLU A 50 -12.95 -17.10 22.23
C GLU A 50 -13.22 -15.72 21.58
N ARG A 51 -12.18 -15.10 21.02
CA ARG A 51 -12.28 -13.86 20.27
C ARG A 51 -11.30 -13.84 19.11
N ASP A 52 -11.56 -12.95 18.16
CA ASP A 52 -10.56 -12.64 17.14
C ASP A 52 -9.37 -11.93 17.81
N ILE A 53 -8.17 -12.33 17.40
CA ILE A 53 -6.90 -11.81 17.94
C ILE A 53 -6.36 -10.79 16.95
N ASP A 54 -5.98 -9.60 17.43
CA ASP A 54 -5.30 -8.62 16.60
C ASP A 54 -3.93 -9.21 16.18
N PRO A 55 -3.58 -9.21 14.88
CA PRO A 55 -2.27 -9.63 14.42
C PRO A 55 -1.08 -9.10 15.23
N GLN A 56 -1.16 -7.85 15.71
CA GLN A 56 -0.08 -7.24 16.49
C GLN A 56 0.11 -7.88 17.86
N GLU A 57 -0.94 -8.43 18.48
CA GLU A 57 -0.86 -9.12 19.78
C GLU A 57 0.02 -10.37 19.73
N ILE A 58 0.13 -10.98 18.55
CA ILE A 58 0.95 -12.19 18.33
C ILE A 58 2.21 -11.92 17.50
N GLY A 59 2.60 -10.65 17.37
CA GLY A 59 3.83 -10.25 16.69
C GLY A 59 3.76 -10.22 15.17
N ILE A 60 2.57 -10.33 14.56
CA ILE A 60 2.42 -10.16 13.12
C ILE A 60 2.47 -8.66 12.79
N ILE A 61 3.41 -8.29 11.93
CA ILE A 61 3.64 -6.91 11.52
C ILE A 61 2.74 -6.57 10.32
N GLY A 62 1.88 -5.57 10.50
CA GLY A 62 1.01 -5.03 9.44
C GLY A 62 1.64 -3.90 8.63
N THR A 63 0.82 -3.23 7.82
CA THR A 63 1.23 -2.11 6.93
C THR A 63 1.75 -0.88 7.68
N ASN A 64 1.44 -0.74 8.97
CA ASN A 64 1.93 0.37 9.80
C ASN A 64 3.29 0.07 10.46
N GLY A 65 3.89 -1.10 10.22
CA GLY A 65 5.17 -1.50 10.79
C GLY A 65 6.40 -0.94 10.06
N PRO A 66 7.62 -1.35 10.49
CA PRO A 66 8.88 -1.00 9.83
C PRO A 66 8.85 -1.33 8.34
N LYS A 67 9.33 -0.41 7.48
CA LYS A 67 9.17 -0.49 6.02
C LYS A 67 9.75 -1.78 5.41
N ASP A 68 10.83 -2.30 5.98
CA ASP A 68 11.52 -3.53 5.59
C ASP A 68 10.78 -4.81 6.02
N ARG A 69 9.74 -4.68 6.85
CA ARG A 69 8.94 -5.80 7.40
C ARG A 69 7.44 -5.68 7.06
N GLN A 70 7.06 -4.72 6.22
CA GLN A 70 5.68 -4.57 5.78
C GLN A 70 5.28 -5.72 4.83
N PRO A 71 4.02 -6.20 4.89
CA PRO A 71 3.54 -7.25 4.01
C PRO A 71 3.61 -6.83 2.54
N PHE A 72 3.95 -7.78 1.68
CA PHE A 72 4.07 -7.57 0.24
C PHE A 72 3.57 -8.79 -0.54
N THR A 73 3.26 -8.57 -1.82
CA THR A 73 2.82 -9.63 -2.72
C THR A 73 3.86 -9.84 -3.82
N ILE A 74 4.19 -11.09 -4.09
CA ILE A 74 5.02 -11.49 -5.23
C ILE A 74 4.11 -12.11 -6.28
N ALA A 75 4.27 -11.72 -7.55
CA ALA A 75 3.57 -12.32 -8.66
C ALA A 75 4.55 -12.61 -9.81
N PHE A 76 4.45 -13.81 -10.39
CA PHE A 76 5.25 -14.24 -11.52
C PHE A 76 4.39 -14.24 -12.79
N PHE A 77 4.86 -13.54 -13.83
CA PHE A 77 4.11 -13.40 -15.07
C PHE A 77 4.89 -14.01 -16.23
N LYS A 78 4.18 -14.77 -17.08
CA LYS A 78 4.74 -15.20 -18.36
C LYS A 78 4.56 -14.09 -19.38
N SER A 79 5.66 -13.49 -19.84
CA SER A 79 5.62 -12.58 -20.98
C SER A 79 5.36 -13.38 -22.26
N ARG A 80 4.24 -13.12 -22.94
CA ARG A 80 4.02 -13.62 -24.31
C ARG A 80 4.76 -12.65 -25.23
N GLY A 81 5.68 -13.18 -26.05
CA GLY A 81 6.68 -12.42 -26.82
C GLY A 81 6.21 -11.08 -27.39
N SER A 82 6.82 -10.02 -26.87
CA SER A 82 7.12 -8.69 -27.43
C SER A 82 7.25 -7.72 -26.24
N GLY A 83 8.39 -7.05 -26.14
CA GLY A 83 8.82 -6.30 -24.95
C GLY A 83 7.73 -5.41 -24.35
N GLY A 84 7.27 -5.79 -23.16
CA GLY A 84 6.34 -4.99 -22.36
C GLY A 84 6.98 -3.64 -22.04
N ARG A 85 6.31 -2.56 -22.44
CA ARG A 85 6.72 -1.16 -22.23
C ARG A 85 7.33 -0.95 -20.84
N VAL A 86 8.64 -0.75 -20.78
CA VAL A 86 9.34 -0.25 -19.61
C VAL A 86 8.68 1.08 -19.22
N ARG A 87 8.09 1.15 -18.02
CA ARG A 87 7.58 2.42 -17.47
C ARG A 87 8.77 3.38 -17.36
N LYS A 88 8.88 4.35 -18.27
CA LYS A 88 9.81 5.47 -18.07
C LYS A 88 9.32 6.27 -16.88
N VAL A 89 10.11 6.29 -15.81
CA VAL A 89 9.89 7.17 -14.65
C VAL A 89 9.88 8.61 -15.16
N ARG A 90 8.74 9.29 -15.08
CA ARG A 90 8.68 10.73 -15.35
C ARG A 90 9.33 11.44 -14.17
N GLN A 91 10.54 11.96 -14.38
CA GLN A 91 11.15 12.92 -13.45
C GLN A 91 10.25 14.16 -13.42
N VAL A 92 9.70 14.50 -12.25
CA VAL A 92 8.96 15.74 -12.06
C VAL A 92 9.96 16.88 -12.13
N SER A 93 9.96 17.67 -13.21
CA SER A 93 10.73 18.90 -13.25
C SER A 93 10.14 19.85 -12.20
N ARG A 94 10.88 20.09 -11.11
CA ARG A 94 10.55 21.16 -10.15
C ARG A 94 10.66 22.49 -10.89
N LYS A 95 9.52 23.03 -11.33
CA LYS A 95 9.45 24.42 -11.77
C LYS A 95 9.73 25.29 -10.54
N ARG A 96 10.95 25.83 -10.45
CA ARG A 96 11.30 26.96 -9.59
C ARG A 96 10.39 28.13 -9.98
N GLN A 97 9.33 28.38 -9.22
CA GLN A 97 8.73 29.71 -9.20
C GLN A 97 9.56 30.53 -8.21
N ARG A 98 10.23 31.54 -8.77
CA ARG A 98 10.92 32.60 -8.03
C ARG A 98 9.88 33.30 -7.16
N SER A 99 10.19 33.41 -5.87
CA SER A 99 9.66 34.44 -5.00
C SER A 99 10.19 35.78 -5.50
N ASP A 100 9.31 36.70 -5.86
CA ASP A 100 9.65 38.12 -5.90
C ASP A 100 8.46 38.94 -5.39
N VAL A 101 8.68 39.40 -4.16
CA VAL A 101 8.39 40.74 -3.63
C VAL A 101 6.92 41.15 -3.46
N SER A 102 6.53 41.09 -2.20
CA SER A 102 5.51 41.90 -1.53
C SER A 102 5.83 43.40 -1.61
N PHE A 103 4.82 44.27 -1.75
CA PHE A 103 4.39 45.27 -0.74
C PHE A 103 3.36 46.23 -1.37
N TYR A 104 2.37 46.58 -0.56
CA TYR A 104 1.31 47.59 -0.70
C TYR A 104 1.52 48.70 -1.74
N ASP A 105 0.61 48.81 -2.72
CA ASP A 105 0.26 50.09 -3.32
C ASP A 105 -0.86 50.69 -2.46
N HIS A 106 -0.47 51.55 -1.53
CA HIS A 106 -1.39 52.51 -0.92
C HIS A 106 -1.19 53.83 -1.66
N ASP A 107 -2.30 54.33 -2.19
CA ASP A 107 -2.43 55.64 -2.79
C ASP A 107 -1.92 56.78 -1.88
N GLU A 108 -1.66 57.93 -2.55
CA GLU A 108 -1.65 59.30 -2.02
C GLU A 108 -0.35 59.89 -1.44
N TRP A 109 0.34 60.62 -2.33
CA TRP A 109 0.79 62.02 -2.18
C TRP A 109 1.41 62.43 -0.83
N ASN A 110 2.74 62.59 -0.80
CA ASN A 110 3.39 63.42 0.22
C ASN A 110 4.19 64.55 -0.45
N PRO A 111 3.70 65.81 -0.41
CA PRO A 111 4.28 66.93 -1.15
C PRO A 111 5.45 67.62 -0.46
N TYR A 112 6.00 67.03 0.61
CA TYR A 112 7.11 67.62 1.34
C TYR A 112 8.09 66.54 1.81
N LEU A 113 8.73 65.83 0.87
CA LEU A 113 10.02 65.14 1.05
C LEU A 113 10.74 65.03 -0.30
#